data_AF-A0A1Q4FE23-F1
#
_entry.id   AF-A0A1Q4FE23-F1
#
_cell.length_a   1.000
_cell.length_b   1.000
_cell.length_c   1.000
_cell.angle_alpha   90.00
_cell.angle_beta   90.00
_cell.angle_gamma   90.00
#
_symmetry.space_group_name_H-M   'P 1'
#
loop_
_entity.id
_entity.type
_entity.pdbx_description
1 polymer ?
#
loop_
_entity_poly.entity_id
_entity_poly.type
_entity_poly.pdbx_seq_one_letter_code
_entity_poly.pdbx_strand_id
1 'polypeptide(L)'
;MSKPVTKEDLRFIEFWKEQRAGSKFKYYLLYTVAYGAIAGLFTFFIVIFLGGISIIPVAQDNRRVALIVILGLVAGFFITVIGRSINEKRYQKILRKVRGN
;
A
#
# COMPACT_ATOMS: atom_id res chain seq x y z
N MET A 1 -15.13 -21.89 19.42
CA MET A 1 -14.25 -21.08 20.30
C MET A 1 -13.49 -20.06 19.47
N SER A 2 -13.51 -18.78 19.84
CA SER A 2 -12.69 -17.78 19.15
C SER A 2 -11.20 -18.04 19.47
N LYS A 3 -10.31 -17.95 18.48
CA LYS A 3 -8.87 -18.17 18.72
C LYS A 3 -8.37 -17.18 19.79
N PRO A 4 -7.55 -17.62 20.76
CA PRO A 4 -7.02 -16.76 21.81
C PRO A 4 -6.22 -15.59 21.22
N VAL A 5 -6.20 -14.46 21.93
CA VAL A 5 -5.41 -13.28 21.56
C VAL A 5 -3.93 -13.62 21.62
N THR A 6 -3.18 -13.32 20.56
CA THR A 6 -1.75 -13.64 20.45
C THR A 6 -0.89 -12.41 20.74
N LYS A 7 0.42 -12.63 21.02
CA LYS A 7 1.40 -11.52 21.13
C LYS A 7 1.51 -10.69 19.85
N GLU A 8 1.28 -11.30 18.69
CA GLU A 8 1.25 -10.60 17.39
C GLU A 8 0.03 -9.68 17.25
N ASP A 9 -1.12 -10.13 17.75
CA ASP A 9 -2.35 -9.32 17.77
C ASP A 9 -2.17 -8.06 18.64
N LEU A 10 -1.51 -8.18 19.79
CA LEU A 10 -1.18 -7.04 20.66
C LEU A 10 -0.20 -6.07 19.99
N ARG A 11 0.89 -6.58 19.40
CA ARG A 11 1.85 -5.76 18.63
C ARG A 11 1.19 -5.02 17.48
N PHE A 12 0.26 -5.69 16.77
CA PHE A 12 -0.50 -5.06 15.70
C PHE A 12 -1.42 -3.93 16.23
N ILE A 13 -2.10 -4.14 17.37
CA ILE A 13 -2.95 -3.10 17.97
C ILE A 13 -2.15 -1.84 18.28
N GLU A 14 -0.98 -2.00 18.91
CA GLU A 14 -0.10 -0.89 19.30
C GLU A 14 0.38 -0.13 18.07
N PHE A 15 0.95 -0.83 17.10
CA PHE A 15 1.36 -0.27 15.82
C PHE A 15 0.22 0.47 15.10
N TRP A 16 -0.95 -0.16 14.98
CA TRP A 16 -2.07 0.45 14.26
C TRP A 16 -2.66 1.65 15.01
N LYS A 17 -2.63 1.64 16.34
CA LYS A 17 -3.05 2.77 17.17
C LYS A 17 -2.16 3.99 16.94
N GLU A 18 -0.84 3.81 16.89
CA GLU A 18 0.11 4.88 16.57
C GLU A 18 -0.14 5.45 15.17
N GLN A 19 -0.25 4.58 14.16
CA GLN A 19 -0.55 4.98 12.77
C GLN A 19 -1.86 5.75 12.63
N ARG A 20 -2.86 5.42 13.46
CA ARG A 20 -4.16 6.12 13.50
C ARG A 20 -4.12 7.46 14.22
N ALA A 21 -3.30 7.58 15.27
CA ALA A 21 -3.16 8.80 16.05
C ALA A 21 -2.46 9.91 15.25
N GLY A 22 -1.59 9.53 14.30
CA GLY A 22 -0.95 10.45 13.37
C GLY A 22 -1.92 11.11 12.37
N SER A 23 -1.38 12.02 11.56
CA SER A 23 -2.14 12.70 10.51
C SER A 23 -2.62 11.73 9.42
N LYS A 24 -3.94 11.66 9.21
CA LYS A 24 -4.55 10.87 8.14
C LYS A 24 -4.02 11.27 6.76
N PHE A 25 -3.86 12.58 6.51
CA PHE A 25 -3.35 13.07 5.23
C PHE A 25 -1.91 12.60 4.99
N LYS A 26 -1.03 12.73 5.99
CA LYS A 26 0.36 12.25 5.88
C LYS A 26 0.42 10.74 5.63
N TYR A 27 -0.43 9.97 6.30
CA TYR A 27 -0.55 8.53 6.06
C TYR A 27 -0.91 8.25 4.59
N TYR A 28 -2.00 8.83 4.08
CA TYR A 28 -2.44 8.57 2.71
C TYR A 28 -1.39 9.00 1.69
N LEU A 29 -0.78 10.17 1.86
CA LEU A 29 0.26 10.65 0.96
C LEU A 29 1.48 9.72 0.96
N LEU A 30 2.02 9.41 2.14
CA LEU A 30 3.22 8.58 2.29
C LEU A 30 3.02 7.21 1.66
N TYR A 31 1.94 6.52 2.02
CA TYR A 31 1.68 5.17 1.53
C TYR A 31 1.29 5.15 0.05
N THR A 32 0.59 6.17 -0.45
CA THR A 32 0.27 6.29 -1.89
C THR A 32 1.55 6.42 -2.71
N VAL A 33 2.47 7.30 -2.31
CA VAL A 33 3.75 7.48 -3.00
C VAL A 33 4.60 6.21 -2.89
N ALA A 34 4.69 5.61 -1.70
CA ALA A 34 5.49 4.39 -1.50
C ALA A 34 4.97 3.21 -2.35
N TYR A 35 3.68 2.87 -2.23
CA TYR A 35 3.09 1.79 -3.03
C TYR A 35 3.04 2.13 -4.52
N GLY A 36 2.87 3.39 -4.87
CA GLY A 36 2.87 3.82 -6.27
C GLY A 36 4.25 3.74 -6.91
N ALA A 37 5.32 4.08 -6.19
CA ALA A 37 6.69 3.89 -6.63
C ALA A 37 7.02 2.41 -6.81
N ILE A 38 6.63 1.57 -5.86
CA ILE A 38 6.81 0.11 -5.96
C ILE A 38 6.07 -0.44 -7.19
N ALA A 39 4.78 -0.14 -7.33
CA ALA A 39 3.99 -0.60 -8.47
C ALA A 39 4.56 -0.10 -9.80
N GLY A 40 4.90 1.18 -9.88
CA GLY A 40 5.51 1.80 -11.05
C GLY A 40 6.85 1.16 -11.43
N LEU A 41 7.73 0.89 -10.47
CA LEU A 41 9.00 0.21 -10.69
C LEU A 41 8.80 -1.20 -11.25
N PHE A 42 7.93 -2.00 -10.62
CA PHE A 42 7.62 -3.35 -11.12
C PHE A 42 7.05 -3.30 -12.53
N THR A 43 6.08 -2.44 -12.80
CA THR A 43 5.51 -2.27 -14.14
C THR A 43 6.56 -1.81 -15.15
N PHE A 44 7.43 -0.87 -14.78
CA PHE A 44 8.51 -0.38 -15.64
C PHE A 44 9.46 -1.51 -16.07
N PHE A 45 9.94 -2.32 -15.12
CA PHE A 45 10.81 -3.45 -15.45
C PHE A 45 10.10 -4.53 -16.27
N ILE A 46 8.83 -4.82 -15.97
CA ILE A 46 8.03 -5.76 -16.77
C ILE A 46 7.90 -5.26 -18.22
N VAL A 47 7.57 -3.98 -18.41
CA VAL A 47 7.39 -3.41 -19.75
C VAL A 47 8.72 -3.39 -20.52
N ILE A 48 9.85 -3.08 -19.87
CA ILE A 48 11.19 -3.21 -20.49
C ILE A 48 11.46 -4.65 -20.90
N PHE A 49 11.23 -5.61 -20.01
CA PHE A 49 11.49 -7.03 -20.27
C PHE A 49 10.68 -7.57 -21.45
N LEU A 50 9.44 -7.08 -21.63
CA LEU A 50 8.57 -7.42 -22.75
C LEU A 50 8.89 -6.65 -24.05
N GLY A 51 9.95 -5.85 -24.09
CA GLY A 51 10.33 -5.04 -25.25
C GLY A 51 9.41 -3.84 -25.51
N GLY A 52 8.58 -3.46 -24.53
CA GLY A 52 7.63 -2.36 -24.64
C GLY A 52 8.22 -0.97 -24.41
N ILE A 53 9.44 -0.88 -23.84
CA ILE A 53 10.23 0.36 -23.70
C ILE A 53 11.68 0.01 -24.07
N SER A 54 12.30 0.84 -24.89
CA SER A 54 13.72 0.70 -25.23
C SER A 54 14.60 1.07 -24.04
N ILE A 55 15.72 0.36 -23.89
CA ILE A 55 16.76 0.70 -22.91
C ILE A 55 17.48 2.00 -23.32
N ILE A 56 17.55 2.26 -24.64
CA ILE A 56 18.08 3.51 -25.17
C ILE A 56 16.97 4.56 -25.09
N PRO A 57 17.20 5.75 -24.49
CA PRO A 57 16.17 6.78 -24.38
C PRO A 57 15.69 7.24 -25.75
N VAL A 58 14.42 6.96 -26.07
CA VAL A 58 13.75 7.46 -27.29
C VAL A 58 12.55 8.30 -26.88
N ALA A 59 12.34 9.43 -27.55
CA ALA A 59 11.27 10.38 -27.22
C ALA A 59 9.87 9.72 -27.22
N GLN A 60 9.67 8.68 -28.04
CA GLN A 60 8.41 7.94 -28.14
C GLN A 60 8.05 7.16 -26.86
N ASP A 61 9.06 6.74 -26.09
CA ASP A 61 8.86 5.99 -24.84
C ASP A 61 8.53 6.90 -23.64
N ASN A 62 8.79 8.21 -23.74
CA ASN A 62 8.47 9.18 -22.68
C ASN A 62 6.99 9.13 -22.27
N ARG A 63 6.09 8.95 -23.25
CA ARG A 63 4.64 8.84 -22.99
C ARG A 63 4.31 7.56 -22.21
N ARG A 64 4.98 6.45 -22.52
CA ARG A 64 4.79 5.16 -21.84
C ARG A 64 5.29 5.25 -20.40
N VAL A 65 6.46 5.84 -20.19
CA VAL A 65 7.03 6.07 -18.85
C VAL A 65 6.11 6.98 -18.02
N ALA A 66 5.61 8.08 -18.58
CA ALA A 66 4.67 8.97 -17.90
C ALA A 66 3.38 8.24 -17.50
N LEU A 67 2.83 7.40 -18.40
CA LEU A 67 1.66 6.57 -18.08
C LEU A 67 1.94 5.58 -16.95
N ILE A 68 3.10 4.94 -16.94
CA ILE A 68 3.49 4.02 -15.86
C ILE A 68 3.55 4.75 -14.51
N VAL A 69 4.11 5.96 -14.47
CA VAL A 69 4.18 6.76 -13.24
C VAL A 69 2.77 7.15 -12.76
N ILE A 70 1.91 7.65 -13.65
CA ILE A 70 0.54 8.05 -13.31
C ILE A 70 -0.27 6.85 -12.82
N LEU A 71 -0.24 5.74 -13.56
CA LEU A 71 -0.95 4.52 -13.19
C LEU A 71 -0.40 3.90 -11.91
N GLY A 72 0.92 3.99 -11.68
CA GLY A 72 1.57 3.59 -10.44
C GLY A 72 1.01 4.36 -9.25
N LEU A 73 0.95 5.69 -9.31
CA LEU A 73 0.37 6.51 -8.24
C LEU A 73 -1.12 6.21 -8.00
N VAL A 74 -1.89 6.02 -9.06
CA VAL A 74 -3.32 5.62 -8.96
C VAL A 74 -3.45 4.27 -8.27
N ALA A 75 -2.65 3.26 -8.67
CA ALA A 75 -2.63 1.96 -8.02
C ALA A 75 -2.20 2.07 -6.55
N GLY A 76 -1.16 2.84 -6.26
CA GLY A 76 -0.68 3.12 -4.90
C GLY A 76 -1.75 3.73 -4.00
N PHE A 77 -2.57 4.63 -4.54
CA PHE A 77 -3.70 5.22 -3.84
C PHE A 77 -4.74 4.16 -3.46
N PHE A 78 -5.15 3.33 -4.42
CA PHE A 78 -6.11 2.24 -4.15
C PHE A 78 -5.57 1.21 -3.15
N ILE A 79 -4.30 0.79 -3.29
CA ILE A 79 -3.64 -0.11 -2.35
C ILE A 79 -3.66 0.50 -0.94
N THR A 80 -3.38 1.79 -0.82
CA THR A 80 -3.38 2.49 0.48
C THR A 80 -4.78 2.54 1.09
N VAL A 81 -5.80 2.89 0.29
CA VAL A 81 -7.20 2.93 0.76
C VAL A 81 -7.68 1.55 1.22
N ILE A 82 -7.44 0.53 0.41
CA ILE A 82 -7.82 -0.85 0.73
C ILE A 82 -7.05 -1.36 1.95
N GLY A 83 -5.73 -1.15 1.98
CA GLY A 83 -4.86 -1.54 3.08
C GLY A 83 -5.28 -0.93 4.41
N ARG A 84 -5.61 0.38 4.42
CA ARG A 84 -6.13 1.03 5.62
C ARG A 84 -7.46 0.42 6.09
N SER A 85 -8.36 0.11 5.16
CA SER A 85 -9.66 -0.52 5.47
C SER A 85 -9.48 -1.93 6.05
N ILE A 86 -8.60 -2.74 5.48
CA ILE A 86 -8.28 -4.08 5.98
C ILE A 86 -7.67 -4.00 7.38
N ASN A 87 -6.71 -3.10 7.59
CA ASN A 87 -6.06 -2.92 8.89
C ASN A 87 -7.06 -2.44 9.96
N GLU A 88 -7.98 -1.53 9.59
CA GLU A 88 -9.04 -1.09 10.52
C GLU A 88 -10.00 -2.25 10.87
N LYS A 89 -10.39 -3.06 9.89
CA LYS A 89 -11.21 -4.27 10.14
C LYS A 89 -10.48 -5.26 11.07
N ARG A 90 -9.18 -5.49 10.83
CA ARG A 90 -8.33 -6.35 11.69
C ARG A 90 -8.26 -5.80 13.10
N TYR A 91 -8.07 -4.50 13.26
CA TYR A 91 -8.00 -3.82 14.55
C TYR A 91 -9.29 -3.99 15.35
N GLN A 92 -10.44 -3.69 14.75
CA GLN A 92 -11.74 -3.85 15.41
C GLN A 92 -12.02 -5.31 15.77
N LYS A 93 -11.62 -6.25 14.91
CA LYS A 93 -11.75 -7.69 15.17
C LYS A 93 -10.95 -8.12 16.41
N ILE A 94 -9.71 -7.66 16.56
CA ILE A 94 -8.88 -8.01 17.73
C ILE A 94 -9.43 -7.35 18.99
N LEU A 95 -9.84 -6.07 18.95
CA LEU A 95 -10.43 -5.39 20.11
C LEU A 95 -11.70 -6.08 20.63
N ARG A 96 -12.57 -6.57 19.74
CA ARG A 96 -13.76 -7.32 20.14
C ARG A 96 -13.41 -8.63 20.86
N LYS A 97 -12.33 -9.31 20.45
CA LYS A 97 -11.83 -10.49 21.17
C LYS A 97 -11.29 -10.14 22.55
N VAL A 98 -10.57 -9.03 22.67
CA VAL A 98 -9.99 -8.57 23.95
C VAL A 98 -11.08 -8.16 24.94
N ARG A 99 -12.19 -7.55 24.49
CA ARG A 99 -13.29 -7.14 25.37
C ARG A 99 -14.31 -8.24 25.70
N GLY A 100 -14.38 -9.28 24.87
CA GLY A 100 -15.30 -10.40 25.04
C GLY A 100 -14.68 -11.59 25.81
N ASN A 101 -13.38 -11.52 26.09
CA ASN A 101 -12.70 -12.32 27.12
C ASN A 101 -12.59 -11.49 28.40
#